data_AF-A0A3M2C6G6-F1
#
_entry.id   AF-A0A3M2C6G6-F1
#
_cell.length_a   1.000
_cell.length_b   1.000
_cell.length_c   1.000
_cell.angle_alpha   90.00
_cell.angle_beta   90.00
_cell.angle_gamma   90.00
#
_symmetry.space_group_name_H-M   'P 1'
#
loop_
_entity.id
_entity.type
_entity.pdbx_description
1 polymer ?
#
loop_
_entity_poly.entity_id
_entity_poly.type
_entity_poly.pdbx_seq_one_letter_code
_entity_poly.pdbx_strand_id
1 'polypeptide(L)'
;MSKKQASGYQFEASLEKLENIIEQLEQGDLSLEQSLELFETGISLTKQCQKSLQRAEKRISVLREKNGELFLTPYEGHSSTDTED
;
A
#
# COMPACT_ATOMS: atom_id res chain seq x y z
N MET A 1 18.21 11.11 12.66
CA MET A 1 17.89 9.72 12.23
C MET A 1 16.39 9.65 11.92
N SER A 2 15.97 10.28 10.83
CA SER A 2 15.65 9.64 9.53
C SER A 2 14.29 8.92 9.50
N LYS A 3 13.20 9.69 9.63
CA LYS A 3 11.79 9.30 9.37
C LYS A 3 11.57 8.46 8.09
N LYS A 4 12.51 8.47 7.14
CA LYS A 4 12.52 7.67 5.90
C LYS A 4 12.69 6.16 6.14
N GLN A 5 13.40 5.75 7.18
CA GLN A 5 13.65 4.33 7.50
C GLN A 5 12.42 3.70 8.19
N ALA A 6 11.76 4.47 9.06
CA ALA A 6 10.58 4.01 9.80
C ALA A 6 9.37 3.69 8.89
N SER A 7 9.23 4.35 7.75
CA SER A 7 8.13 4.06 6.80
C SER A 7 8.34 2.79 5.98
N GLY A 8 9.60 2.45 5.66
CA GLY A 8 9.93 1.19 4.97
C GLY A 8 9.73 -0.01 5.90
N TYR A 9 10.27 0.10 7.11
CA TYR A 9 10.09 -0.92 8.15
C TYR A 9 8.62 -1.19 8.47
N GLN A 10 7.77 -0.16 8.54
CA GLN A 10 6.34 -0.36 8.76
C GLN A 10 5.60 -1.00 7.58
N PHE A 11 6.07 -0.81 6.34
CA PHE A 11 5.49 -1.49 5.18
C PHE A 11 5.82 -2.98 5.23
N GLU A 12 7.09 -3.34 5.39
CA GLU A 12 7.55 -4.73 5.44
C GLU A 12 6.86 -5.49 6.59
N ALA A 13 6.81 -4.92 7.78
CA ALA A 13 6.12 -5.53 8.92
C ALA A 13 4.60 -5.68 8.70
N SER A 14 3.95 -4.74 8.01
CA SER A 14 2.53 -4.85 7.69
C SER A 14 2.25 -5.92 6.65
N LEU A 15 3.16 -6.10 5.69
CA LEU A 15 3.08 -7.11 4.64
C LEU A 15 3.29 -8.51 5.23
N GLU A 16 4.33 -8.71 6.03
CA GLU A 16 4.61 -9.98 6.72
C GLU A 16 3.41 -10.39 7.59
N LYS A 17 2.81 -9.44 8.32
CA LYS A 17 1.63 -9.72 9.14
C LYS A 17 0.42 -10.11 8.28
N LEU A 18 0.26 -9.52 7.10
CA LEU A 18 -0.83 -9.84 6.17
C LEU A 18 -0.66 -11.26 5.60
N GLU A 19 0.57 -11.65 5.23
CA GLU A 19 0.91 -13.00 4.76
C GLU A 19 0.56 -14.05 5.82
N ASN A 20 0.97 -13.82 7.08
CA ASN A 20 0.63 -14.70 8.20
C ASN A 20 -0.89 -14.83 8.44
N ILE A 21 -1.66 -13.77 8.19
CA ILE A 21 -3.13 -13.81 8.30
C ILE A 21 -3.72 -14.67 7.18
N ILE A 22 -3.22 -14.53 5.95
CA ILE A 22 -3.66 -15.33 4.81
C ILE A 22 -3.39 -16.81 5.09
N GLU A 23 -2.18 -17.16 5.56
CA GLU A 23 -1.83 -18.53 5.91
C GLU A 23 -2.78 -19.12 6.98
N GLN A 24 -3.11 -18.35 8.02
CA GLN A 24 -4.06 -18.78 9.06
C GLN A 24 -5.47 -18.97 8.50
N LEU A 25 -5.94 -18.08 7.63
CA LEU A 25 -7.24 -18.20 6.98
C LEU A 25 -7.31 -19.42 6.05
N GLU A 26 -6.21 -19.75 5.36
CA GLU A 26 -6.11 -20.91 4.47
C GLU A 26 -6.02 -22.25 5.21
N GLN A 27 -5.48 -22.27 6.43
CA GLN A 27 -5.43 -23.47 7.27
C GLN A 27 -6.82 -23.98 7.67
N GLY A 28 -7.82 -23.09 7.78
CA GLY A 28 -9.22 -23.46 7.96
C GLY A 28 -9.60 -24.01 9.35
N ASP A 29 -8.70 -24.00 10.33
CA ASP A 29 -8.94 -24.44 11.72
C ASP A 29 -9.38 -23.27 12.64
N LEU A 30 -10.11 -22.31 12.07
CA LEU A 30 -10.53 -21.09 12.75
C LEU A 30 -12.03 -21.10 13.00
N SER A 31 -12.45 -20.60 14.16
CA SER A 31 -13.85 -20.28 14.39
C SER A 31 -14.30 -19.13 13.46
N LEU A 32 -15.62 -18.98 13.31
CA LEU A 32 -16.19 -17.87 12.54
C LEU A 32 -15.75 -16.50 13.10
N GLU A 33 -15.75 -16.35 14.43
CA GLU A 33 -15.36 -15.11 15.10
C GLU A 33 -13.88 -14.79 14.85
N GLN A 34 -13.00 -15.78 14.98
CA GLN A 34 -11.57 -15.63 14.69
C GLN A 34 -11.32 -15.28 13.20
N SER A 35 -12.07 -15.92 12.31
CA SER A 35 -11.98 -15.64 10.87
C SER A 35 -12.38 -14.20 10.53
N LEU A 36 -13.42 -13.68 11.20
CA LEU A 36 -13.85 -12.30 11.04
C LEU A 36 -12.82 -11.30 11.59
N GLU A 37 -12.25 -11.55 12.77
CA GLU A 37 -11.20 -10.69 13.35
C GLU A 37 -9.95 -10.63 12.46
N LEU A 38 -9.51 -11.79 11.96
CA LEU A 38 -8.38 -11.90 11.04
C LEU A 38 -8.67 -11.17 9.72
N PHE A 39 -9.88 -11.31 9.19
CA PHE A 39 -10.31 -10.60 7.98
C PHE A 39 -10.29 -9.08 8.16
N GLU A 40 -10.88 -8.56 9.25
CA GLU A 40 -10.87 -7.12 9.56
C GLU A 40 -9.44 -6.59 9.69
N THR A 41 -8.58 -7.35 10.38
CA THR A 41 -7.16 -7.03 10.51
C THR A 41 -6.46 -7.00 9.16
N GLY A 42 -6.72 -7.99 8.30
CA GLY A 42 -6.19 -8.05 6.93
C GLY A 42 -6.60 -6.85 6.06
N ILE A 43 -7.85 -6.41 6.15
CA ILE A 43 -8.33 -5.20 5.47
C ILE A 43 -7.60 -3.95 5.98
N SER A 44 -7.38 -3.84 7.29
CA SER A 44 -6.65 -2.72 7.89
C SER A 44 -5.20 -2.68 7.42
N LEU A 45 -4.51 -3.81 7.40
CA LEU A 45 -3.12 -3.93 6.93
C LEU A 45 -3.00 -3.61 5.44
N THR A 46 -3.91 -4.12 4.62
CA THR A 46 -3.96 -3.81 3.18
C THR A 46 -4.05 -2.31 2.93
N LYS A 47 -4.92 -1.60 3.66
CA LYS A 47 -5.04 -0.13 3.58
C LYS A 47 -3.76 0.58 4.03
N GLN A 48 -3.05 0.05 5.02
CA GLN A 48 -1.78 0.61 5.47
C GLN A 48 -0.68 0.43 4.42
N CYS A 49 -0.57 -0.76 3.82
CA CYS A 49 0.36 -1.04 2.73
C CYS A 49 0.13 -0.10 1.54
N GLN A 50 -1.12 0.05 1.10
CA GLN A 50 -1.50 1.00 0.03
C GLN A 50 -1.10 2.43 0.36
N LYS A 51 -1.36 2.91 1.59
CA LYS A 51 -0.94 4.26 2.02
C LYS A 51 0.58 4.43 2.02
N SER A 52 1.33 3.40 2.38
CA SER A 52 2.79 3.45 2.36
C SER A 52 3.32 3.51 0.92
N LEU A 53 2.77 2.71 0.01
CA LEU A 53 3.09 2.74 -1.42
C LEU A 53 2.76 4.11 -2.04
N GLN A 54 1.56 4.65 -1.80
CA GLN A 54 1.19 5.98 -2.27
C GLN A 54 2.12 7.09 -1.76
N ARG A 55 2.63 6.99 -0.53
CA ARG A 55 3.63 7.94 -0.02
C ARG A 55 4.98 7.78 -0.72
N ALA A 56 5.38 6.55 -1.01
CA ALA A 56 6.60 6.27 -1.75
C ALA A 56 6.51 6.80 -3.19
N GLU A 57 5.41 6.51 -3.89
CA GLU A 57 5.10 7.02 -5.22
C GLU A 57 5.12 8.55 -5.25
N LYS A 58 4.39 9.22 -4.35
CA LYS A 58 4.42 10.69 -4.25
C LYS A 58 5.83 11.22 -4.07
N ARG A 59 6.66 10.55 -3.28
CA ARG A 59 8.06 10.94 -3.05
C ARG A 59 8.93 10.74 -4.30
N ILE A 60 8.60 9.78 -5.16
CA ILE A 60 9.30 9.51 -6.43
C ILE A 60 8.80 10.43 -7.53
N SER A 61 7.50 10.71 -7.61
CA SER A 61 6.90 11.71 -8.51
C SER A 61 7.50 13.09 -8.31
N VAL A 62 8.12 13.33 -7.15
CA VAL A 62 8.91 14.53 -6.83
C VAL A 62 10.27 14.61 -7.57
N LEU A 63 10.49 13.89 -8.68
CA LEU A 63 11.74 13.96 -9.47
C LEU A 63 11.52 13.75 -10.99
N ARG A 64 11.34 14.80 -11.81
CA ARG A 64 11.51 14.76 -13.28
C ARG A 64 12.24 15.98 -13.80
N GLU A 65 13.47 15.82 -14.26
CA GLU A 65 14.25 16.92 -14.82
C GLU A 65 13.67 17.42 -16.17
N LYS A 66 13.40 18.72 -16.31
CA LYS A 66 13.20 19.41 -17.60
C LYS A 66 14.19 20.58 -17.60
N ASN A 67 15.01 20.75 -18.64
CA ASN A 67 16.03 21.82 -18.69
C ASN A 67 17.08 21.86 -17.54
N GLY A 68 17.31 20.77 -16.81
CA GLY A 68 18.21 20.75 -15.64
C GLY A 68 17.52 21.02 -14.28
N GLU A 69 16.20 21.21 -14.29
CA GLU A 69 15.38 21.40 -13.08
C GLU A 69 14.42 20.23 -12.88
N LEU A 70 14.40 19.66 -11.68
CA LEU A 70 13.52 18.58 -11.26
C LEU A 70 12.08 19.10 -11.04
N PHE A 71 11.15 18.71 -11.89
CA PHE A 71 9.71 18.96 -11.84
C PHE A 71 8.90 17.71 -11.50
N LEU A 72 7.77 17.91 -10.84
CA LEU A 72 6.96 16.83 -10.30
C LEU A 72 5.63 16.83 -11.05
N THR A 73 5.37 15.79 -11.83
CA THR A 73 4.04 15.62 -12.43
C THR A 73 3.27 14.61 -11.60
N PRO A 74 2.07 14.95 -11.07
CA PRO A 74 1.15 13.97 -10.53
C PRO A 74 0.94 12.84 -11.54
N TYR A 75 0.93 11.60 -11.06
CA TYR A 75 0.54 10.47 -11.91
C TYR A 75 -0.98 10.54 -12.08
N GLU A 76 -1.42 11.09 -13.21
CA GLU A 76 -2.81 10.97 -13.66
C GLU A 76 -2.97 9.56 -14.24
N GLY A 77 -3.32 8.61 -13.36
CA GLY A 77 -3.75 7.30 -13.79
C GLY A 77 -4.88 7.48 -14.79
N HIS A 78 -4.63 7.09 -16.04
CA HIS A 78 -5.65 7.08 -17.08
C HIS A 78 -6.73 6.07 -16.68
N SER A 79 -7.74 6.50 -15.91
CA SER A 79 -9.06 5.88 -16.01
C SER A 79 -9.63 6.36 -17.33
N SER A 80 -9.41 5.58 -18.38
CA SER A 80 -10.19 5.67 -19.62
C SER A 80 -11.65 5.39 -19.28
N THR A 81 -12.36 6.37 -18.76
CA THR A 81 -13.79 6.49 -19.00
C THR A 81 -13.92 7.32 -20.26
N ASP A 82 -13.69 6.67 -21.40
CA ASP A 82 -14.29 7.10 -22.65
C ASP A 82 -15.81 6.96 -22.45
N THR A 83 -16.42 8.00 -21.87
CA THR A 83 -17.84 8.26 -22.07
C THR A 83 -17.88 9.03 -23.37
N GLU A 84 -18.02 8.28 -24.48
CA GLU A 84 -18.32 8.85 -25.79
C GLU A 84 -19.68 9.57 -25.71
N ASP A 85 -19.65 10.84 -26.12
CA ASP A 85 -20.79 11.66 -26.54
C ASP A 85 -21.44 11.08 -27.80
#